data_AF-A0A5E4JJ23-F1
#
_entry.id   AF-A0A5E4JJ23-F1
#
_cell.length_a   1.000
_cell.length_b   1.000
_cell.length_c   1.000
_cell.angle_alpha   90.00
_cell.angle_beta   90.00
_cell.angle_gamma   90.00
#
_symmetry.space_group_name_H-M   'P 1'
#
loop_
_entity.id
_entity.type
_entity.pdbx_description
1 polymer ?
#
loop_
_entity_poly.entity_id
_entity_poly.type
_entity_poly.pdbx_seq_one_letter_code
_entity_poly.pdbx_strand_id
1 'polypeptide(L)'
;MLGIAITLVAVAYVLTSAFLQRKLVNPRRVYEVQETIKKKTNELNEMSKSKASPEAMLAKQKEVTALLSSSMKSQMKPMFVVFPIFLVLYYLVLPAAFPATLKVTVPILSMQLDYKSYFIMIAFVLGFAISMALMVYDRSKAKKAAPAVPAAGANAKA
;
A
#
# COMPACT_ATOMS: atom_id res chain seq x y z
N MET A 1 20.77 24.45 2.95
CA MET A 1 21.52 23.18 2.92
C MET A 1 20.92 22.10 3.82
N LEU A 2 20.51 22.37 5.06
CA LEU A 2 19.92 21.36 5.95
C LEU A 2 18.61 20.73 5.44
N GLY A 3 17.71 21.52 4.83
CA GLY A 3 16.47 20.98 4.25
C GLY A 3 16.73 19.89 3.20
N ILE A 4 17.74 20.10 2.35
CA ILE A 4 18.18 19.12 1.34
C ILE A 4 18.64 17.83 2.02
N ALA A 5 19.41 17.91 3.11
CA ALA A 5 19.85 16.73 3.85
C ALA A 5 18.67 15.94 4.43
N ILE A 6 17.68 16.61 5.02
CA ILE A 6 16.47 15.96 5.55
C ILE A 6 15.67 15.31 4.40
N THR A 7 15.54 15.98 3.25
CA THR A 7 14.92 15.41 2.05
C THR A 7 15.65 14.16 1.58
N LEU A 8 16.99 14.14 1.55
CA LEU A 8 17.77 12.97 1.17
C LEU A 8 17.54 11.79 2.13
N VAL A 9 17.47 12.04 3.44
CA VAL A 9 17.13 11.01 4.43
C VAL A 9 15.71 10.48 4.21
N ALA A 10 14.73 11.35 3.93
CA ALA A 10 13.36 10.95 3.61
C ALA A 10 13.29 10.09 2.34
N VAL A 11 13.99 10.49 1.27
CA VAL A 11 14.08 9.72 0.02
C VAL A 11 14.68 8.33 0.30
N ALA A 12 15.80 8.26 1.03
CA ALA A 12 16.43 6.99 1.37
C ALA A 12 15.51 6.08 2.19
N TYR A 13 14.81 6.64 3.19
CA TYR A 13 13.82 5.91 3.98
C TYR A 13 12.66 5.37 3.13
N VAL A 14 12.09 6.20 2.26
CA VAL A 14 10.95 5.79 1.42
C VAL A 14 11.36 4.73 0.42
N LEU A 15 12.52 4.88 -0.24
CA LEU A 15 13.04 3.87 -1.17
C LEU A 15 13.31 2.54 -0.47
N THR A 16 13.93 2.57 0.71
CA THR A 16 14.19 1.36 1.52
C THR A 16 12.89 0.71 1.94
N SER A 17 11.92 1.49 2.41
CA SER A 17 10.60 1.00 2.83
C SER A 17 9.83 0.38 1.67
N ALA A 18 9.83 1.03 0.50
CA ALA A 18 9.20 0.50 -0.71
C ALA A 18 9.87 -0.79 -1.18
N PHE A 19 11.20 -0.85 -1.16
CA PHE A 19 11.95 -2.05 -1.50
C PHE A 19 11.63 -3.22 -0.56
N LEU A 20 11.62 -2.97 0.76
CA LEU A 20 11.27 -3.99 1.75
C LEU A 20 9.83 -4.46 1.59
N GLN A 21 8.88 -3.55 1.36
CA GLN A 21 7.48 -3.91 1.08
C GLN A 21 7.38 -4.85 -0.12
N ARG A 22 8.06 -4.54 -1.24
CA ARG A 22 8.04 -5.40 -2.44
C ARG A 22 8.73 -6.74 -2.24
N LYS A 23 9.76 -6.80 -1.39
CA LYS A 23 10.46 -8.06 -1.08
C LYS A 23 9.64 -8.94 -0.15
N LEU A 24 8.88 -8.34 0.78
CA LEU A 24 8.11 -9.06 1.79
C LEU A 24 6.69 -9.42 1.34
N VAL A 25 6.14 -8.71 0.35
CA VAL A 25 4.80 -8.94 -0.20
C VAL A 25 4.89 -9.37 -1.65
N ASN A 26 4.23 -10.48 -1.99
CA ASN A 26 4.12 -10.91 -3.39
C ASN A 26 2.96 -10.14 -4.07
N PRO A 27 3.24 -9.20 -5.00
CA PRO A 27 2.21 -8.38 -5.62
C PRO A 27 1.22 -9.22 -6.44
N ARG A 28 1.65 -10.31 -7.10
CA ARG A 28 0.76 -11.18 -7.87
C ARG A 28 -0.31 -11.81 -7.00
N ARG A 29 0.10 -12.36 -5.85
CA ARG A 29 -0.81 -12.97 -4.88
C ARG A 29 -1.80 -11.97 -4.31
N VAL A 30 -1.38 -10.72 -4.11
CA VAL A 30 -2.29 -9.64 -3.68
C VAL A 30 -3.37 -9.37 -4.74
N TYR A 31 -3.01 -9.30 -6.02
CA TYR A 31 -3.98 -9.13 -7.11
C TYR A 31 -4.97 -10.30 -7.20
N GLU A 32 -4.47 -11.54 -7.17
CA GLU A 32 -5.33 -12.75 -7.22
C GLU A 32 -6.34 -12.77 -6.07
N VAL A 33 -5.89 -12.44 -4.85
CA VAL A 33 -6.76 -12.37 -3.67
C VAL A 33 -7.78 -11.23 -3.83
N GLN A 34 -7.38 -10.07 -4.35
CA GLN A 34 -8.31 -8.95 -4.60
C GLN A 34 -9.37 -9.30 -5.66
N GLU A 35 -9.00 -9.97 -6.75
CA GLU A 35 -9.97 -10.44 -7.75
C GLU A 35 -10.92 -11.48 -7.18
N THR A 36 -10.41 -12.41 -6.37
CA THR A 36 -11.24 -13.43 -5.69
C THR A 36 -12.23 -12.78 -4.72
N ILE A 37 -11.78 -11.81 -3.92
CA ILE A 37 -12.64 -11.04 -3.03
C ILE A 37 -13.71 -10.31 -3.85
N LYS A 38 -13.33 -9.62 -4.93
CA LYS A 38 -14.28 -8.90 -5.79
C LYS A 38 -15.33 -9.84 -6.37
N LYS A 39 -14.93 -11.01 -6.85
CA LYS A 39 -15.84 -12.03 -7.38
C LYS A 39 -16.81 -12.52 -6.30
N LYS A 40 -16.32 -12.93 -5.14
CA LYS A 40 -17.16 -13.44 -4.04
C LYS A 40 -18.08 -12.36 -3.45
N THR A 41 -17.65 -11.10 -3.42
CA THR A 41 -18.49 -9.97 -3.00
C THR A 41 -19.61 -9.71 -4.01
N ASN A 42 -19.34 -9.83 -5.32
CA ASN A 42 -20.37 -9.72 -6.35
C ASN A 42 -21.40 -10.86 -6.22
N GLU A 43 -20.93 -12.10 -6.03
CA GLU A 43 -21.81 -13.25 -5.79
C GLU A 43 -22.68 -13.04 -4.54
N LEU A 44 -22.11 -12.48 -3.47
CA LEU A 44 -22.85 -12.16 -2.24
C LEU A 44 -23.92 -11.07 -2.47
N ASN A 45 -23.60 -10.06 -3.28
CA ASN A 45 -24.56 -9.03 -3.68
C ASN A 45 -25.69 -9.59 -4.56
N GLU A 46 -25.39 -10.53 -5.45
CA GLU A 46 -26.39 -11.22 -6.27
C GLU A 46 -27.30 -12.09 -5.41
N MET A 47 -26.74 -12.86 -4.47
CA MET A 47 -27.50 -13.67 -3.50
C MET A 47 -28.41 -12.82 -2.61
N SER A 48 -27.95 -11.64 -2.22
CA SER A 48 -28.75 -10.67 -1.47
C SER A 48 -29.95 -10.17 -2.29
N LYS A 49 -29.73 -9.86 -3.58
CA LYS A 49 -30.79 -9.44 -4.51
C LYS A 49 -31.78 -10.56 -4.83
N SER A 50 -31.32 -11.80 -4.88
CA SER A 50 -32.16 -12.98 -5.17
C SER A 50 -32.87 -13.56 -3.95
N LYS A 51 -32.80 -12.90 -2.79
CA LYS A 51 -33.36 -13.39 -1.50
C LYS A 51 -32.91 -14.83 -1.17
N ALA A 52 -31.64 -15.14 -1.40
CA ALA A 52 -31.06 -16.43 -1.02
C ALA A 52 -31.20 -16.67 0.49
N SER A 53 -31.11 -17.94 0.93
CA SER A 53 -31.27 -18.26 2.34
C SER A 53 -30.23 -17.52 3.21
N PRO A 54 -30.61 -17.05 4.41
CA PRO A 54 -29.68 -16.38 5.32
C PRO A 54 -28.41 -17.21 5.64
N GLU A 55 -28.54 -18.54 5.67
CA GLU A 55 -27.44 -19.47 5.90
C GLU A 55 -26.42 -19.47 4.76
N ALA A 56 -26.87 -19.47 3.50
CA ALA A 56 -26.00 -19.41 2.34
C ALA A 56 -25.26 -18.06 2.25
N MET A 57 -25.94 -16.96 2.59
CA MET A 57 -25.32 -15.63 2.66
C MET A 57 -24.26 -15.56 3.76
N LEU A 58 -24.54 -16.11 4.95
CA LEU A 58 -23.57 -16.17 6.05
C LEU A 58 -22.34 -17.01 5.71
N ALA A 59 -22.52 -18.15 5.07
CA ALA A 59 -21.41 -18.98 4.61
C ALA A 59 -20.49 -18.20 3.67
N LYS A 60 -21.06 -17.48 2.69
CA LYS A 60 -20.28 -16.67 1.75
C LYS A 60 -19.61 -15.47 2.40
N GLN A 61 -20.29 -14.83 3.35
CA GLN A 61 -19.72 -13.72 4.12
C GLN A 61 -18.49 -14.19 4.90
N LYS A 62 -18.53 -15.38 5.52
CA LYS A 62 -17.38 -15.98 6.21
C LYS A 62 -16.22 -16.22 5.24
N GLU A 63 -16.47 -16.71 4.03
CA GLU A 63 -15.41 -16.87 3.01
C GLU A 63 -14.75 -15.55 2.63
N VAL A 64 -15.55 -14.51 2.35
CA VAL A 64 -15.04 -13.17 2.04
C VAL A 64 -14.21 -12.63 3.21
N THR A 65 -14.70 -12.80 4.43
CA THR A 65 -14.04 -12.33 5.65
C THR A 65 -12.72 -13.08 5.89
N ALA A 66 -12.70 -14.39 5.66
CA ALA A 66 -11.48 -15.19 5.74
C ALA A 66 -10.43 -14.72 4.73
N LEU A 67 -10.82 -14.45 3.48
CA LEU A 67 -9.92 -13.89 2.45
C LEU A 67 -9.41 -12.50 2.80
N LEU A 68 -10.27 -11.62 3.29
CA LEU A 68 -9.89 -10.29 3.78
C LEU A 68 -8.89 -10.39 4.92
N SER A 69 -9.12 -11.27 5.90
CA SER A 69 -8.21 -11.46 7.03
C SER A 69 -6.84 -11.99 6.59
N SER A 70 -6.81 -12.89 5.59
CA SER A 70 -5.57 -13.42 5.02
C SER A 70 -4.79 -12.35 4.25
N SER A 71 -5.50 -11.52 3.47
CA SER A 71 -4.93 -10.36 2.78
C SER A 71 -4.36 -9.35 3.77
N MET A 72 -5.11 -9.04 4.84
CA MET A 72 -4.68 -8.11 5.86
C MET A 72 -3.43 -8.60 6.59
N LYS A 73 -3.38 -9.88 7.01
CA LYS A 73 -2.17 -10.48 7.60
C LYS A 73 -0.96 -10.37 6.68
N SER A 74 -1.15 -10.57 5.38
CA SER A 74 -0.08 -10.44 4.39
C SER A 74 0.44 -9.00 4.27
N GLN A 75 -0.44 -8.00 4.43
CA GLN A 75 -0.11 -6.58 4.43
C GLN A 75 0.48 -6.09 5.77
N MET A 76 0.13 -6.73 6.89
CA MET A 76 0.70 -6.39 8.20
C MET A 76 2.18 -6.78 8.30
N LYS A 77 2.60 -7.86 7.65
CA LYS A 77 4.00 -8.33 7.68
C LYS A 77 5.03 -7.25 7.33
N PRO A 78 4.92 -6.51 6.20
CA PRO A 78 5.84 -5.41 5.94
C PRO A 78 5.69 -4.25 6.92
N MET A 79 4.48 -3.97 7.43
CA MET A 79 4.26 -2.91 8.41
C MET A 79 5.06 -3.18 9.71
N PHE A 80 5.08 -4.42 10.20
CA PHE A 80 5.87 -4.81 11.37
C PHE A 80 7.39 -4.71 11.16
N VAL A 81 7.87 -4.70 9.92
CA VAL A 81 9.30 -4.51 9.61
C VAL A 81 9.63 -3.04 9.41
N VAL A 82 8.80 -2.31 8.67
CA VAL A 82 9.02 -0.89 8.35
C VAL A 82 8.81 -0.01 9.60
N PHE A 83 7.87 -0.37 10.48
CA PHE A 83 7.56 0.44 11.66
C PHE A 83 8.73 0.55 12.66
N PRO A 84 9.40 -0.54 13.08
CA PRO A 84 10.61 -0.45 13.91
C PRO A 84 11.73 0.37 13.25
N ILE A 85 11.91 0.24 11.93
CA ILE A 85 12.90 1.03 11.18
C ILE A 85 12.54 2.52 11.26
N PHE A 86 11.25 2.85 11.08
CA PHE A 86 10.76 4.21 11.25
C PHE A 86 11.02 4.74 12.67
N LEU A 87 10.76 3.94 13.71
CA LEU A 87 11.01 4.36 15.10
C LEU A 87 12.49 4.66 15.36
N VAL A 88 13.39 3.78 14.91
CA VAL A 88 14.84 4.02 15.02
C VAL A 88 15.22 5.29 14.27
N LEU A 89 14.69 5.48 13.06
CA LEU A 89 15.01 6.65 12.26
C LEU A 89 14.45 7.94 12.87
N TYR A 90 13.25 7.89 13.44
CA TYR A 90 12.54 9.03 14.00
C TYR A 90 13.04 9.46 15.39
N TYR A 91 13.32 8.50 16.27
CA TYR A 91 13.72 8.79 17.64
C TYR A 91 15.23 8.80 17.87
N LEU A 92 16.02 8.11 17.03
CA LEU A 92 17.48 8.05 17.20
C LEU A 92 18.22 8.79 16.09
N VAL A 93 18.00 8.43 14.83
CA VAL A 93 18.80 8.97 13.71
C VAL A 93 18.52 10.45 13.48
N LEU A 94 17.25 10.85 13.41
CA LEU A 94 16.86 12.23 13.14
C LEU A 94 17.35 13.19 14.23
N PRO A 95 17.15 12.94 15.55
CA PRO A 95 17.68 13.81 16.59
C PRO A 95 19.21 13.84 16.67
N ALA A 96 19.89 12.72 16.40
CA ALA A 96 21.35 12.66 16.40
C ALA A 96 21.96 13.43 15.22
N ALA A 97 21.36 13.35 14.03
CA ALA A 97 21.81 14.04 12.83
C ALA A 97 21.39 15.52 12.80
N PHE A 98 20.25 15.86 13.41
CA PHE A 98 19.68 17.22 13.44
C PHE A 98 19.26 17.61 14.87
N PRO A 99 20.22 17.96 15.75
CA PRO A 99 19.93 18.33 17.13
C PRO A 99 18.92 19.47 17.25
N ALA A 100 18.01 19.37 18.22
CA ALA A 100 16.96 20.38 18.47
C ALA A 100 17.51 21.77 18.82
N THR A 101 18.77 21.84 19.27
CA THR A 101 19.49 23.09 19.53
C THR A 101 19.70 23.95 18.28
N LEU A 102 19.66 23.34 17.09
CA LEU A 102 19.81 24.05 15.82
C LEU A 102 18.55 24.83 15.38
N LYS A 103 17.44 24.79 16.15
CA LYS A 103 16.13 25.40 15.82
C LYS A 103 15.83 25.31 14.32
N VAL A 104 15.98 24.09 13.77
CA VAL A 104 15.87 23.87 12.32
C VAL A 104 14.42 24.01 11.92
N THR A 105 14.06 25.19 11.44
CA THR A 105 12.79 25.46 10.78
C THR A 105 13.02 25.47 9.28
N VAL A 106 12.30 24.62 8.56
CA VAL A 106 12.29 24.62 7.10
C VAL A 106 11.10 25.49 6.66
N PRO A 107 11.33 26.66 6.05
CA PRO A 107 10.24 27.49 5.57
C PRO A 107 9.60 26.81 4.35
N ILE A 108 8.30 26.54 4.44
CA ILE A 108 7.50 26.04 3.32
C ILE A 108 6.29 26.92 3.19
N LEU A 109 6.20 27.63 2.06
CA LEU A 109 5.23 28.71 1.86
C LEU A 109 5.36 29.74 2.98
N SER A 110 4.44 29.71 3.96
CA SER A 110 4.39 30.61 5.12
C SER A 110 4.47 29.88 6.48
N MET A 111 4.65 28.56 6.47
CA MET A 111 4.74 27.74 7.68
C MET A 111 6.20 27.39 7.97
N GLN A 112 6.59 27.54 9.23
CA GLN A 112 7.87 27.05 9.73
C GLN A 112 7.66 25.65 10.28
N LEU A 113 8.03 24.64 9.51
CA LEU A 113 7.98 23.25 9.97
C LEU A 113 9.29 22.91 10.68
N ASP A 114 9.17 22.26 11.83
CA ASP A 114 10.31 21.59 12.44
C ASP A 114 10.82 20.45 11.54
N TYR A 115 12.06 20.02 11.75
CA TYR A 115 12.69 18.98 10.93
C TYR A 115 11.95 17.62 10.96
N LYS A 116 11.26 17.27 12.06
CA LYS A 116 10.52 16.01 12.20
C LYS A 116 9.24 16.05 11.36
N SER A 117 8.49 17.12 11.50
CA SER A 117 7.27 17.42 10.75
C SER A 117 7.58 17.54 9.26
N TYR A 118 8.70 18.19 8.91
CA TYR A 118 9.17 18.27 7.53
C TYR A 118 9.52 16.89 6.96
N PHE A 119 10.28 16.08 7.71
CA PHE A 119 10.60 14.71 7.31
C PHE A 119 9.34 13.86 7.07
N ILE A 120 8.38 13.89 8.00
CA ILE A 120 7.13 13.13 7.88
C ILE A 120 6.36 13.58 6.62
N MET A 121 6.24 14.88 6.39
CA MET A 121 5.52 15.41 5.25
C MET A 121 6.13 14.94 3.92
N ILE A 122 7.46 15.06 3.78
CA ILE A 122 8.15 14.60 2.57
C ILE A 122 8.06 13.08 2.40
N ALA A 123 8.26 12.32 3.48
CA ALA A 123 8.15 10.86 3.45
C ALA A 123 6.73 10.41 3.05
N PHE A 124 5.70 11.12 3.52
CA PHE A 124 4.31 10.85 3.16
C PHE A 124 4.02 11.15 1.68
N VAL A 125 4.39 12.35 1.19
CA VAL A 125 4.17 12.75 -0.20
C VAL A 125 4.91 11.82 -1.17
N LEU A 126 6.20 11.56 -0.91
CA LEU A 126 7.00 10.65 -1.73
C LEU A 126 6.52 9.20 -1.63
N GLY A 127 6.18 8.75 -0.43
CA GLY A 127 5.65 7.41 -0.21
C GLY A 127 4.34 7.18 -0.97
N PHE A 128 3.45 8.17 -0.96
CA PHE A 128 2.22 8.13 -1.74
C PHE A 128 2.50 8.12 -3.25
N ALA A 129 3.38 9.00 -3.74
CA ALA A 129 3.76 9.05 -5.15
C ALA A 129 4.39 7.73 -5.64
N ILE A 130 5.30 7.14 -4.86
CA ILE A 130 5.91 5.84 -5.16
C ILE A 130 4.86 4.73 -5.13
N SER A 131 3.97 4.72 -4.14
CA SER A 131 2.88 3.74 -4.05
C SER A 131 2.00 3.77 -5.31
N MET A 132 1.61 4.97 -5.76
CA MET A 132 0.86 5.13 -7.02
C MET A 132 1.65 4.62 -8.24
N ALA A 133 2.93 5.00 -8.36
CA ALA A 133 3.78 4.57 -9.46
C ALA A 133 3.93 3.04 -9.51
N LEU A 134 4.13 2.42 -8.34
CA LEU A 134 4.22 0.97 -8.19
C LEU A 134 2.91 0.27 -8.55
N MET A 135 1.77 0.81 -8.12
CA MET A 135 0.45 0.27 -8.47
C MET A 135 0.22 0.28 -9.99
N VAL A 136 0.57 1.37 -10.67
CA VAL A 136 0.46 1.48 -12.14
C VAL A 136 1.40 0.50 -12.83
N TYR A 137 2.64 0.38 -12.35
CA TYR A 137 3.64 -0.54 -12.89
C TYR A 137 3.17 -2.00 -12.74
N ASP A 138 2.75 -2.40 -11.54
CA ASP A 138 2.34 -3.78 -11.26
C ASP A 138 1.06 -4.17 -12.00
N ARG A 139 0.08 -3.25 -12.09
CA ARG A 139 -1.13 -3.44 -12.91
C ARG A 139 -0.80 -3.63 -14.39
N SER A 140 0.14 -2.84 -14.92
CA SER A 140 0.57 -2.93 -16.31
C SER A 140 1.30 -4.24 -16.58
N LYS A 141 2.13 -4.69 -15.65
CA LYS A 141 2.86 -5.95 -15.75
C LYS A 141 1.95 -7.17 -15.62
N ALA A 142 0.96 -7.12 -14.73
CA ALA A 142 -0.05 -8.18 -14.58
C ALA A 142 -0.85 -8.36 -15.88
N LYS A 143 -1.29 -7.26 -16.51
CA LYS A 143 -1.97 -7.30 -17.82
C LYS A 143 -1.11 -7.91 -18.93
N LYS A 144 0.20 -7.68 -18.92
CA LYS A 144 1.14 -8.22 -19.93
C LYS A 144 1.55 -9.68 -19.67
N ALA A 145 1.46 -10.14 -18.42
CA ALA A 145 1.85 -11.49 -18.01
C ALA A 145 0.69 -12.48 -17.93
N ALA A 146 -0.56 -12.02 -18.03
CA ALA A 146 -1.70 -12.91 -18.24
C ALA A 146 -1.55 -13.56 -19.62
N PRO A 147 -1.59 -14.90 -19.76
CA PRO A 147 -1.76 -15.51 -21.07
C PRO A 147 -3.06 -14.93 -21.66
N ALA A 148 -3.05 -14.66 -22.97
CA ALA A 148 -4.24 -14.24 -23.69
C ALA A 148 -5.35 -15.29 -23.46
N VAL A 149 -6.18 -15.07 -22.44
CA VAL A 149 -7.46 -15.74 -22.32
C VAL A 149 -8.26 -15.18 -23.49
N PRO A 150 -8.65 -16.01 -24.48
CA PRO A 150 -9.42 -15.53 -25.61
C PRO A 150 -10.66 -14.85 -25.04
N ALA A 151 -10.98 -13.67 -25.57
CA ALA A 151 -12.16 -12.93 -25.21
C ALA A 151 -13.38 -13.86 -25.29
N ALA A 152 -13.84 -14.33 -24.13
CA ALA A 152 -15.12 -15.01 -24.00
C ALA A 152 -16.19 -13.94 -24.24
N GLY A 153 -16.54 -13.75 -25.51
CA GLY A 153 -17.46 -12.67 -25.91
C GLY A 153 -17.37 -12.30 -27.39
N ALA A 154 -17.30 -13.26 -28.29
CA ALA A 154 -17.70 -13.05 -29.69
C ALA A 154 -18.39 -14.32 -30.19
N ASN A 155 -19.65 -14.16 -30.61
CA ASN A 155 -20.52 -15.14 -31.25
C ASN A 155 -21.36 -16.06 -30.35
N ALA A 156 -22.35 -15.44 -29.71
CA ALA A 156 -23.69 -16.03 -29.57
C ALA A 156 -24.71 -15.01 -30.10
N LYS A 157 -24.78 -14.87 -31.43
CA LYS A 157 -25.90 -14.25 -32.17
C LYS A 157 -25.68 -14.44 -33.68
N ALA A 158 -26.29 -15.50 -34.22
CA ALA A 158 -26.98 -15.58 -35.51
C ALA A 158 -27.48 -17.02 -35.66
#